data_AF-A0A7X7WCT7-F1
#
_entry.id   AF-A0A7X7WCT7-F1
#
_cell.length_a   1.000
_cell.length_b   1.000
_cell.length_c   1.000
_cell.angle_alpha   90.00
_cell.angle_beta   90.00
_cell.angle_gamma   90.00
#
_symmetry.space_group_name_H-M   'P 1'
#
loop_
_entity.id
_entity.type
_entity.pdbx_description
1 polymer ?
#
loop_
_entity_poly.entity_id
_entity_poly.type
_entity_poly.pdbx_seq_one_letter_code
_entity_poly.pdbx_strand_id
1 'polypeptide(L)'
;MAETIGSIADKISIVELKIYHMTEQLERTDVNEDHKIKAKQKLEILKVQSSDLADELNELIKKVSSGENKLKIYRQFKMYNDPIYRIKENRPSK
;
A
#
# COMPACT_ATOMS: atom_id res chain seq x y z
N MET A 1 8.30 -7.58 4.76
CA MET A 1 7.17 -6.73 5.17
C MET A 1 5.93 -7.60 5.05
N ALA A 2 5.09 -7.73 6.09
CA ALA A 2 3.86 -8.51 5.95
C ALA A 2 2.87 -7.71 5.11
N GLU A 3 2.31 -8.33 4.06
CA GLU A 3 1.20 -7.77 3.30
C GLU A 3 0.00 -7.60 4.24
N THR A 4 -0.54 -6.39 4.32
CA THR A 4 -1.78 -6.06 5.04
C THR A 4 -2.82 -5.61 4.03
N ILE A 5 -4.10 -5.65 4.41
CA ILE A 5 -5.20 -5.09 3.59
C ILE A 5 -4.86 -3.65 3.15
N GLY A 6 -4.33 -2.83 4.06
CA GLY A 6 -3.93 -1.46 3.76
C GLY A 6 -2.76 -1.36 2.78
N SER A 7 -1.74 -2.21 2.89
CA SER A 7 -0.60 -2.17 1.96
C SER A 7 -0.98 -2.64 0.56
N ILE A 8 -1.87 -3.61 0.43
CA ILE A 8 -2.37 -4.05 -0.89
C ILE A 8 -3.24 -2.94 -1.51
N ALA A 9 -4.11 -2.30 -0.73
CA ALA A 9 -4.92 -1.18 -1.21
C ALA A 9 -4.07 0.01 -1.71
N ASP A 10 -2.96 0.33 -1.03
CA ASP A 10 -2.00 1.35 -1.48
C ASP A 10 -1.35 0.97 -2.81
N LYS A 11 -0.90 -0.29 -2.95
CA LYS A 11 -0.33 -0.79 -4.21
C LYS A 11 -1.32 -0.74 -5.36
N ILE A 12 -2.57 -1.16 -5.14
CA ILE A 12 -3.64 -1.08 -6.15
C ILE A 12 -3.80 0.37 -6.59
N SER A 13 -3.89 1.31 -5.64
CA SER A 13 -4.03 2.74 -5.95
C SER A 13 -2.89 3.26 -6.83
N ILE A 14 -1.65 2.85 -6.56
CA ILE A 14 -0.48 3.20 -7.38
C ILE A 14 -0.56 2.58 -8.79
N VAL A 15 -1.00 1.32 -8.89
CA VAL A 15 -1.14 0.64 -10.19
C VAL A 15 -2.23 1.28 -11.03
N GLU A 16 -3.38 1.62 -10.45
CA GLU A 16 -4.47 2.31 -11.15
C GLU A 16 -4.05 3.68 -11.70
N LEU A 17 -3.26 4.45 -10.94
CA LEU A 17 -2.69 5.71 -11.44
C LEU A 17 -1.76 5.48 -12.63
N LYS A 18 -0.96 4.41 -12.61
CA LYS A 18 -0.10 4.04 -13.75
C LYS A 18 -0.93 3.62 -14.96
N ILE A 19 -2.02 2.86 -14.77
CA ILE A 19 -2.95 2.47 -15.84
C ILE A 19 -3.57 3.71 -16.48
N TYR A 20 -4.04 4.65 -15.66
CA TYR A 20 -4.60 5.92 -16.13
C TYR A 20 -3.61 6.67 -17.04
N HIS A 21 -2.40 6.95 -16.54
CA HIS A 21 -1.41 7.70 -17.32
C HIS A 21 -0.86 6.92 -18.52
N MET A 22 -0.80 5.58 -18.45
CA MET A 22 -0.41 4.76 -19.60
C MET A 22 -1.47 4.79 -20.70
N THR A 23 -2.75 4.88 -20.33
CA THR A 23 -3.85 5.09 -21.27
C THR A 23 -3.71 6.44 -21.97
N GLU A 24 -3.40 7.52 -21.25
CA GLU A 24 -3.11 8.83 -21.86
C GLU A 24 -1.96 8.76 -22.89
N GLN A 25 -0.93 7.92 -22.65
CA GLN A 25 0.16 7.74 -23.64
C GLN A 25 -0.28 7.09 -24.95
N LEU A 26 -1.36 6.30 -24.93
CA LEU A 26 -1.92 5.69 -26.15
C LEU A 26 -2.74 6.69 -26.97
N GLU A 27 -3.32 7.68 -26.30
CA GLU A 27 -4.17 8.71 -26.92
C GLU A 27 -3.36 9.87 -27.54
N ARG A 28 -2.06 9.93 -27.25
CA ARG A 28 -1.15 10.92 -27.84
C ARG A 28 -1.08 10.82 -29.36
N THR A 29 -1.19 11.97 -30.01
CA THR A 29 -1.10 12.11 -31.47
C THR A 29 0.29 12.56 -31.95
N ASP A 30 1.19 12.92 -31.04
CA ASP A 30 2.52 13.46 -31.30
C ASP A 30 3.65 12.41 -31.23
N VAL A 31 3.29 11.12 -31.21
CA VAL A 31 4.20 9.99 -31.04
C VAL A 31 4.06 8.99 -32.19
N ASN A 32 5.13 8.22 -32.43
CA ASN A 32 5.13 7.18 -33.47
C ASN A 32 4.41 5.90 -33.01
N GLU A 33 4.17 4.99 -33.95
CA GLU A 33 3.49 3.72 -33.67
C GLU A 33 4.30 2.80 -32.74
N ASP A 34 5.63 2.83 -32.80
CA ASP A 34 6.49 2.08 -31.87
C ASP A 34 6.26 2.47 -30.41
N HIS A 35 6.04 3.77 -30.14
CA HIS A 35 5.70 4.26 -28.80
C HIS A 35 4.36 3.70 -28.34
N LYS A 36 3.33 3.73 -29.20
CA LYS A 36 2.00 3.20 -28.89
C LYS A 36 2.03 1.69 -28.64
N ILE A 37 2.79 0.94 -29.43
CA ILE A 37 2.96 -0.51 -29.23
C ILE A 37 3.58 -0.79 -27.86
N LYS A 38 4.66 -0.08 -27.50
CA LYS A 38 5.32 -0.23 -26.19
C LYS A 38 4.42 0.20 -25.03
N ALA A 39 3.69 1.29 -25.18
CA ALA A 39 2.74 1.76 -24.17
C ALA A 39 1.61 0.73 -23.97
N LYS A 40 1.09 0.14 -25.05
CA LYS A 40 0.05 -0.90 -25.00
C LYS A 40 0.56 -2.14 -24.27
N GLN A 41 1.77 -2.61 -24.58
CA GLN A 41 2.37 -3.77 -23.89
C GLN A 41 2.50 -3.52 -22.39
N LYS A 42 2.95 -2.32 -21.99
CA LYS A 42 3.05 -1.94 -20.57
C LYS A 42 1.69 -1.85 -19.90
N LEU A 43 0.69 -1.29 -20.58
CA LEU A 43 -0.68 -1.19 -20.08
C LEU A 43 -1.27 -2.56 -19.77
N GLU A 44 -1.09 -3.54 -20.65
CA GLU A 44 -1.60 -4.90 -20.41
C GLU A 44 -0.92 -5.55 -19.20
N ILE A 45 0.39 -5.36 -19.01
CA ILE A 45 1.09 -5.83 -17.81
C ILE A 45 0.52 -5.16 -16.54
N LEU A 46 0.26 -3.86 -16.58
CA LEU A 46 -0.31 -3.14 -15.44
C LEU A 46 -1.73 -3.63 -15.09
N LYS A 47 -2.56 -3.95 -16.09
CA LYS A 47 -3.90 -4.53 -15.87
C LYS A 47 -3.82 -5.90 -15.21
N VAL A 48 -2.90 -6.75 -15.64
CA VAL A 48 -2.65 -8.05 -14.99
C VAL A 48 -2.22 -7.83 -13.53
N GLN A 49 -1.28 -6.92 -13.28
CA GLN A 49 -0.86 -6.58 -11.91
C GLN A 49 -2.02 -6.09 -11.04
N SER A 50 -2.92 -5.27 -11.58
CA SER A 50 -4.11 -4.81 -10.85
C SER A 50 -5.03 -5.97 -10.49
N SER A 51 -5.28 -6.88 -11.45
CA SER A 51 -6.09 -8.09 -11.22
C SER A 51 -5.47 -8.99 -10.15
N ASP A 52 -4.17 -9.27 -10.23
CA ASP A 52 -3.47 -10.13 -9.28
C ASP A 52 -3.55 -9.56 -7.85
N LEU A 53 -3.36 -8.24 -7.70
CA LEU A 53 -3.48 -7.55 -6.42
C LEU A 53 -4.92 -7.57 -5.87
N ALA A 54 -5.93 -7.44 -6.75
CA ALA A 54 -7.33 -7.53 -6.36
C ALA A 54 -7.68 -8.94 -5.86
N ASP A 55 -7.17 -9.99 -6.51
CA ASP A 55 -7.34 -11.37 -6.09
C ASP A 55 -6.64 -11.62 -4.74
N GLU A 56 -5.40 -11.15 -4.57
CA GLU A 56 -4.67 -11.23 -3.30
C GLU A 56 -5.42 -10.52 -2.16
N LEU A 57 -5.98 -9.33 -2.42
CA LEU A 57 -6.80 -8.60 -1.46
C LEU A 57 -8.06 -9.40 -1.07
N ASN A 58 -8.75 -9.98 -2.06
CA ASN A 58 -9.94 -10.79 -1.84
C ASN A 58 -9.63 -12.03 -0.98
N GLU A 59 -8.52 -12.72 -1.25
CA GLU A 59 -8.06 -13.84 -0.42
C GLU A 59 -7.74 -13.42 1.01
N LEU A 60 -7.05 -12.29 1.18
CA LEU A 60 -6.70 -11.79 2.50
C LEU A 60 -7.94 -11.40 3.30
N ILE A 61 -8.91 -10.72 2.67
CA ILE A 61 -10.19 -10.37 3.29
C ILE A 61 -10.95 -11.64 3.69
N LYS A 62 -10.99 -12.67 2.84
CA LYS A 62 -11.62 -13.96 3.18
C LYS A 62 -10.99 -14.58 4.43
N LYS A 63 -9.65 -14.67 4.49
CA LYS A 63 -8.91 -15.20 5.65
C LYS A 63 -9.15 -14.38 6.92
N VAL A 64 -9.29 -13.06 6.82
CA VAL A 64 -9.62 -12.21 7.96
C VAL A 64 -11.06 -12.44 8.41
N SER A 65 -12.00 -12.51 7.47
CA SER A 65 -13.42 -12.69 7.76
C SER A 65 -13.76 -14.08 8.32
N SER A 66 -13.02 -15.11 7.94
CA SER A 66 -13.14 -16.46 8.50
C SER A 66 -12.52 -16.60 9.89
N GLY A 67 -11.77 -15.60 10.36
CA GLY A 67 -11.04 -15.64 11.63
C GLY A 67 -9.73 -16.42 11.59
N GLU A 68 -9.32 -16.93 10.42
CA GLU A 68 -8.01 -17.57 10.20
C GLU A 68 -6.88 -16.56 10.44
N ASN A 69 -7.03 -15.33 9.91
CA ASN A 69 -6.11 -14.23 10.14
C ASN A 69 -6.72 -13.18 11.08
N LYS A 70 -6.26 -13.14 12.33
CA LYS A 70 -6.72 -12.15 13.31
C LYS A 70 -5.90 -10.87 13.25
N LEU A 71 -6.57 -9.76 12.91
CA LEU A 71 -5.98 -8.42 12.98
C LEU A 71 -5.76 -8.02 14.44
N LYS A 72 -4.56 -7.53 14.76
CA LYS A 72 -4.23 -7.01 16.10
C LYS A 72 -3.94 -5.52 16.00
N ILE A 73 -4.61 -4.74 16.84
CA ILE A 73 -4.36 -3.31 16.99
C ILE A 73 -3.37 -3.12 18.12
N TYR A 74 -2.18 -2.61 17.80
CA TYR A 74 -1.20 -2.18 18.80
C TYR A 74 -1.35 -0.68 19.03
N ARG A 75 -1.39 -0.29 20.30
CA ARG A 75 -1.37 1.12 20.69
C ARG A 75 0.06 1.51 21.05
N GLN A 76 0.45 2.72 20.66
CA GLN A 76 1.75 3.23 21.03
C GLN A 76 1.74 3.68 22.49
N PHE A 77 2.59 3.07 23.32
CA PHE A 77 2.78 3.47 24.71
C PHE A 77 3.92 4.49 24.80
N LYS A 78 3.57 5.78 24.82
CA LYS A 78 4.54 6.88 24.95
C LYS A 78 4.67 7.30 26.41
N MET A 79 5.58 6.67 27.16
CA MET A 79 5.80 6.99 28.58
C MET A 79 6.22 8.44 28.82
N TYR A 80 7.00 9.03 27.91
CA TYR A 80 7.49 10.41 28.05
C TYR A 80 6.40 11.49 27.98
N ASN A 81 5.22 11.16 27.43
CA ASN A 81 4.09 12.08 27.36
C ASN A 81 3.28 12.13 28.65
N ASP A 82 3.41 11.13 29.52
CA ASP A 82 2.61 11.02 30.73
C ASP A 82 3.49 11.31 31.96
N PRO A 83 3.21 12.41 32.70
CA PRO A 83 3.95 12.79 33.89
C PRO A 83 4.07 11.70 34.95
N ILE A 84 3.14 10.73 35.02
CA ILE A 84 3.19 9.66 36.03
C ILE A 84 4.38 8.71 35.83
N TYR A 85 4.90 8.62 34.59
CA TYR A 85 6.06 7.80 34.25
C TYR A 85 7.38 8.58 34.29
N ARG A 86 7.36 9.87 34.66
CA ARG A 86 8.59 10.64 34.84
C ARG A 86 9.35 10.11 36.05
N ILE A 87 10.61 9.74 35.84
CA ILE A 87 11.52 9.34 36.92
C ILE A 87 11.78 10.58 37.78
N LYS A 88 11.41 10.52 39.07
CA LYS A 88 11.75 11.55 40.04
C LYS A 88 13.24 11.40 40.37
N GLU A 89 14.06 12.31 39.87
CA GLU A 89 15.47 12.34 40.25
C GLU A 89 15.63 12.84 41.69
N ASN A 90 15.93 11.94 42.63
CA ASN A 90 16.57 12.31 43.89
C ASN A 90 18.08 12.48 43.61
N ARG A 91 18.47 13.56 42.92
CA ARG A 91 19.89 13.93 42.85
C ARG A 91 20.30 14.52 44.21
N PRO A 92 21.35 14.01 44.87
CA PRO A 92 21.93 14.72 45.99
C PRO A 92 22.44 16.08 45.49
N SER A 93 22.10 17.14 46.23
CA SER A 93 22.61 18.49 45.99
C SER A 93 24.14 18.45 46.00
N LYS A 94 24.75 18.92 44.90
CA LYS A 94 26.18 19.25 44.87
C LYS A 94 26.50 20.36 45.87
#